data_AF-A0A959IBA8-F1
#
_entry.id   AF-A0A959IBA8-F1
#
_cell.length_a   1.000
_cell.length_b   1.000
_cell.length_c   1.000
_cell.angle_alpha   90.00
_cell.angle_beta   90.00
_cell.angle_gamma   90.00
#
_symmetry.space_group_name_H-M   'P 1'
#
loop_
_entity.id
_entity.type
_entity.pdbx_description
1 polymer ?
#
loop_
_entity_poly.entity_id
_entity_poly.type
_entity_poly.pdbx_seq_one_letter_code
_entity_poly.pdbx_strand_id
1 'polypeptide(L)' 'KARHHCYAWRLGLDGNQFRANDDGEPSGTAGRPILGQIDSFGLTNVVVVVVRYFGGTLLGTSGLIQA' A
#
# COMPACT_ATOMS: atom_id res chain seq x y z
N LYS A 1 17.06 -4.78 -8.54
CA LYS A 1 16.14 -3.65 -8.84
C LYS A 1 14.77 -4.02 -8.28
N ALA A 2 14.14 -3.13 -7.50
CA ALA A 2 12.77 -3.35 -7.02
C ALA A 2 11.79 -3.36 -8.20
N ARG A 3 10.76 -4.22 -8.15
CA ARG A 3 9.75 -4.30 -9.22
C ARG A 3 8.58 -3.36 -8.96
N HIS A 4 8.20 -3.20 -7.69
CA HIS A 4 7.05 -2.41 -7.28
C HIS A 4 7.38 -1.57 -6.04
N HIS A 5 6.88 -0.36 -6.02
CA HIS A 5 6.92 0.62 -4.93
C HIS A 5 5.48 1.03 -4.64
N CYS A 6 4.72 0.10 -4.08
CA CYS A 6 3.33 0.35 -3.70
C CYS A 6 3.30 1.37 -2.56
N TYR A 7 2.31 2.25 -2.55
CA TYR A 7 2.23 3.26 -1.50
C TYR A 7 0.80 3.65 -1.18
N ALA A 8 0.63 4.19 0.02
CA ALA A 8 -0.54 4.94 0.39
C ALA A 8 -0.18 6.08 1.34
N TRP A 9 -1.07 7.06 1.41
CA TRP A 9 -0.91 8.19 2.30
C TRP A 9 -2.25 8.79 2.70
N ARG A 10 -2.21 9.48 3.84
CA ARG A 10 -3.28 10.34 4.32
C ARG A 10 -2.66 11.65 4.82
N LEU A 11 -3.19 12.77 4.33
CA LEU A 11 -2.69 14.11 4.60
C LEU A 11 -3.83 15.00 5.09
N GLY A 12 -3.47 16.01 5.87
CA GLY A 12 -4.42 16.97 6.41
C GLY A 12 -5.08 16.51 7.70
N LEU A 13 -5.64 17.46 8.44
CA LEU A 13 -6.21 17.20 9.76
C LEU A 13 -7.62 16.59 9.69
N ASP A 14 -8.31 16.76 8.58
CA ASP A 14 -9.67 16.28 8.35
C ASP A 14 -9.72 14.85 7.80
N GLY A 15 -8.58 14.30 7.38
CA GLY A 15 -8.52 12.98 6.78
C GLY A 15 -9.35 12.87 5.50
N ASN A 16 -9.44 13.91 4.67
CA ASN A 16 -10.11 13.80 3.38
C ASN A 16 -9.15 13.64 2.21
N GLN A 17 -7.87 14.01 2.40
CA GLN A 17 -6.85 13.85 1.37
C GLN A 17 -6.13 12.52 1.57
N PHE A 18 -6.34 11.59 0.64
CA PHE A 18 -5.67 10.30 0.65
C PHE A 18 -5.36 9.80 -0.76
N ARG A 19 -4.43 8.84 -0.83
CA ARG A 19 -4.16 8.08 -2.06
C ARG A 19 -3.69 6.68 -1.72
N ALA A 20 -3.98 5.75 -2.62
CA ALA A 20 -3.48 4.39 -2.62
C ALA A 20 -3.03 4.04 -4.05
N ASN A 21 -1.89 3.37 -4.20
CA ASN A 21 -1.36 2.94 -5.49
C ASN A 21 -0.68 1.57 -5.36
N ASP A 22 -1.06 0.66 -6.25
CA ASP A 22 -0.53 -0.71 -6.30
C ASP A 22 0.78 -0.83 -7.11
N ASP A 23 1.19 0.21 -7.83
CA ASP A 23 2.41 0.24 -8.66
C ASP A 23 2.58 -0.97 -9.61
N GLY A 24 1.49 -1.40 -10.25
CA GLY A 24 1.49 -2.52 -11.19
C GLY A 24 1.29 -3.91 -10.56
N GLU A 25 1.20 -4.01 -9.23
CA GLU A 25 0.61 -5.17 -8.58
C GLU A 25 -0.88 -5.28 -8.96
N PRO A 26 -1.51 -6.47 -8.82
CA PRO A 26 -2.94 -6.63 -9.07
C PRO A 26 -3.77 -5.62 -8.28
N SER A 27 -4.79 -5.07 -8.94
CA SER A 27 -5.59 -3.95 -8.41
C SER A 27 -6.14 -4.23 -7.00
N GLY A 28 -5.87 -3.33 -6.06
CA GLY A 28 -6.33 -3.39 -4.69
C GLY A 28 -5.55 -4.34 -3.78
N THR A 29 -4.45 -4.94 -4.23
CA THR A 29 -3.67 -5.91 -3.43
C THR A 29 -2.54 -5.30 -2.62
N ALA A 30 -2.18 -4.04 -2.83
CA ALA A 30 -1.09 -3.40 -2.09
C ALA A 30 -1.49 -2.02 -1.54
N GLY A 31 -1.84 -1.07 -2.40
CA GLY A 31 -2.16 0.31 -2.00
C GLY A 31 -3.34 0.39 -1.04
N ARG A 32 -4.43 -0.35 -1.30
CA ARG A 32 -5.61 -0.36 -0.42
C ARG A 32 -5.32 -0.96 0.96
N PRO A 33 -4.67 -2.13 1.08
CA PRO A 33 -4.21 -2.65 2.38
C PRO A 33 -3.37 -1.65 3.17
N ILE A 34 -2.39 -0.99 2.53
CA ILE A 34 -1.54 0.02 3.20
C ILE A 34 -2.41 1.18 3.72
N LEU A 35 -3.31 1.72 2.89
CA LEU A 35 -4.22 2.79 3.32
C LEU A 35 -5.15 2.34 4.46
N GLY A 36 -5.67 1.12 4.38
CA GLY A 36 -6.52 0.55 5.42
C GLY A 36 -5.82 0.45 6.77
N GLN A 37 -4.51 0.18 6.79
CA GLN A 37 -3.73 0.23 8.01
C GLN A 37 -3.59 1.66 8.55
N ILE A 38 -3.22 2.63 7.71
CA ILE A 38 -3.17 4.06 8.09
C ILE A 38 -4.50 4.48 8.74
N ASP A 39 -5.62 4.11 8.10
CA ASP A 39 -6.97 4.44 8.56
C ASP A 39 -7.32 3.73 9.88
N SER A 40 -6.99 2.45 10.03
CA SER A 40 -7.27 1.67 11.24
C SER A 40 -6.57 2.21 12.49
N PHE A 41 -5.40 2.82 12.31
CA PHE A 41 -4.64 3.47 13.38
C PHE A 41 -4.96 4.96 13.52
N GLY A 42 -5.88 5.52 12.72
CA GLY A 42 -6.25 6.93 12.74
C GLY A 42 -5.07 7.87 12.41
N LEU A 43 -4.10 7.40 11.63
CA LEU A 43 -2.91 8.16 11.32
C LEU A 43 -3.18 9.19 10.22
N THR A 44 -2.59 10.37 10.35
CA THR A 44 -2.60 11.41 9.30
C THR A 44 -1.25 12.10 9.19
N ASN A 45 -1.07 12.86 8.11
CA ASN A 45 0.20 13.47 7.69
C ASN A 45 1.31 12.42 7.55
N VAL A 46 0.96 11.26 7.01
CA VAL A 46 1.85 10.11 6.85
C VAL A 46 1.81 9.58 5.42
N VAL A 47 2.99 9.18 4.93
CA VAL A 47 3.20 8.42 3.70
C VAL A 47 3.82 7.08 4.11
N VAL A 48 3.29 5.99 3.57
CA VAL A 48 3.86 4.65 3.70
C VAL A 48 4.14 4.10 2.31
N VAL A 49 5.38 3.63 2.10
CA VAL A 49 5.83 3.01 0.84
C VAL A 49 6.35 1.62 1.16
N VAL A 50 5.82 0.62 0.45
CA VAL A 50 6.26 -0.78 0.52
C VAL A 50 7.00 -1.11 -0.76
N VAL A 51 8.30 -1.37 -0.63
CA VAL A 51 9.17 -1.73 -1.75
C VAL A 51 9.23 -3.25 -1.88
N ARG A 52 8.79 -3.78 -3.02
CA ARG A 52 8.76 -5.22 -3.29
C ARG A 52 9.84 -5.64 -4.27
N TYR A 53 10.59 -6.64 -3.87
CA TYR A 53 11.57 -7.36 -4.69
C TYR A 53 11.02 -8.73 -5.01
N PHE A 54 11.07 -9.14 -6.29
CA PHE A 54 10.57 -10.45 -6.69
C PHE A 54 11.43 -11.56 -6.08
N GLY A 55 10.81 -12.45 -5.31
CA GLY A 55 11.48 -13.53 -4.58
C GLY A 55 11.57 -14.87 -5.31
N GLY A 56 11.16 -14.96 -6.58
CA GLY A 56 11.21 -16.20 -7.36
C GLY A 56 9.92 -17.02 -7.40
N THR A 57 8.89 -16.64 -6.64
CA THR A 57 7.57 -17.29 -6.66
C THR A 57 6.46 -16.24 -6.50
N LEU A 58 5.30 -16.49 -7.11
CA LEU A 58 4.12 -15.64 -7.00
C LEU A 58 3.33 -16.00 -5.74
N LEU A 59 2.93 -14.99 -4.96
CA LEU A 59 2.18 -15.18 -3.72
C LEU A 59 0.65 -15.28 -3.93
N GLY A 60 0.17 -14.91 -5.12
CA GLY A 60 -1.26 -14.76 -5.38
C GLY A 60 -1.88 -13.56 -4.64
N THR A 61 -3.13 -13.23 -4.97
CA THR A 61 -3.83 -12.03 -4.48
C THR A 61 -3.90 -11.95 -2.95
N SER A 62 -4.25 -13.05 -2.28
CA SER A 62 -4.35 -13.09 -0.81
C SER A 62 -2.99 -12.94 -0.14
N GLY A 63 -1.96 -13.59 -0.69
CA GLY A 63 -0.60 -13.47 -0.18
C GLY A 63 -0.05 -12.06 -0.32
N LEU A 64 -0.35 -11.37 -1.43
CA LEU A 64 0.05 -9.96 -1.63
C LEU A 64 -0.64 -9.01 -0.66
N ILE A 65 -1.89 -9.26 -0.27
CA ILE A 65 -2.62 -8.40 0.68
C ILE A 65 -1.99 -8.47 2.08
N GLN A 66 -1.43 -9.62 2.45
CA GLN A 66 -0.86 -9.87 3.78
C GLN A 66 0.64 -9.56 3.89
N ALA A 67 1.32 -9.30 2.77
CA ALA A 67 2.78 -9.17 2.68
C ALA A 67 3.30 -7.73 2.76
#